data_AF-A0AAX4JN57-F1
#
_entry.id   AF-A0AAX4JN57-F1
#
_cell.length_a   1.000
_cell.length_b   1.000
_cell.length_c   1.000
_cell.angle_alpha   90.00
_cell.angle_beta   90.00
_cell.angle_gamma   90.00
#
_symmetry.space_group_name_H-M   'P 1'
#
loop_
_entity.id
_entity.type
_entity.pdbx_description
1 polymer ?
#
loop_
_entity_poly.entity_id
_entity_poly.type
_entity_poly.pdbx_seq_one_letter_code
_entity_poly.pdbx_strand_id
1 'polypeptide(L)'
;MNTPKASRFHSIRLGTKATLIASLLIFGHVLLTTSANAPIPIHLISELPASLSTISALIFLTLLWITFSLIESCDLQSRPLDAQKDTEKGMVFNEPWVEGLCQLAVLGFWLDYWQDAQVVLEAFSQHLSGEFVLLPLTYYITISSIAILNMHLAFSIMFYAFRNGLSSVNQQFWCGRTGWWAGNVQLNESAEDVMEAGGIEKV
;
A
#
# COMPACT_ATOMS: atom_id res chain seq x y z
N MET A 1 31.65 -9.39 -0.81
CA MET A 1 30.63 -8.53 -0.18
C MET A 1 29.38 -8.64 -1.05
N ASN A 2 28.52 -9.63 -0.77
CA ASN A 2 27.32 -9.86 -1.57
C ASN A 2 26.26 -8.88 -1.08
N THR A 3 25.98 -7.84 -1.87
CA THR A 3 24.81 -7.00 -1.61
C THR A 3 23.57 -7.89 -1.68
N PRO A 4 22.67 -7.86 -0.67
CA PRO A 4 21.43 -8.60 -0.75
C PRO A 4 20.71 -8.18 -2.03
N LYS A 5 20.41 -9.14 -2.92
CA LYS A 5 19.71 -8.88 -4.18
C LYS A 5 18.43 -8.13 -3.84
N ALA A 6 18.38 -6.84 -4.18
CA ALA A 6 17.20 -6.01 -3.98
C ALA A 6 15.99 -6.73 -4.60
N SER A 7 15.02 -7.05 -3.76
CA SER A 7 13.79 -7.72 -4.17
C SER A 7 13.09 -6.87 -5.22
N ARG A 8 12.94 -7.37 -6.45
CA ARG A 8 12.22 -6.67 -7.55
C ARG A 8 10.80 -6.26 -7.16
N PHE A 9 10.20 -6.98 -6.20
CA PHE A 9 8.88 -6.69 -5.63
C PHE A 9 8.82 -5.34 -4.90
N HIS A 10 9.95 -4.85 -4.38
CA HIS A 10 9.99 -3.57 -3.66
C HIS A 10 9.87 -2.37 -4.61
N SER A 11 10.60 -2.39 -5.72
CA SER A 11 10.57 -1.28 -6.70
C SER A 11 9.21 -1.13 -7.38
N ILE A 12 8.55 -2.24 -7.72
CA ILE A 12 7.21 -2.22 -8.33
C ILE A 12 6.20 -1.65 -7.33
N ARG A 13 6.21 -2.14 -6.09
CA ARG A 13 5.29 -1.68 -5.03
C ARG A 13 5.49 -0.19 -4.72
N LEU A 14 6.73 0.29 -4.67
CA LEU A 14 7.02 1.72 -4.50
C LEU A 14 6.52 2.54 -5.69
N GLY A 15 6.73 2.05 -6.92
CA GLY A 15 6.21 2.67 -8.14
C GLY A 15 4.69 2.80 -8.12
N THR A 16 3.96 1.73 -7.75
CA THR A 16 2.50 1.75 -7.64
C THR A 16 2.03 2.71 -6.54
N LYS A 17 2.72 2.77 -5.39
CA LYS A 17 2.42 3.75 -4.33
C LYS A 17 2.62 5.19 -4.82
N ALA A 18 3.69 5.46 -5.57
CA ALA A 18 3.93 6.78 -6.16
C ALA A 18 2.86 7.15 -7.19
N THR A 19 2.46 6.22 -8.07
CA THR A 19 1.36 6.41 -9.02
C THR A 19 0.04 6.71 -8.31
N LEU A 20 -0.26 6.00 -7.22
CA LEU A 20 -1.46 6.23 -6.41
C LEU A 20 -1.46 7.64 -5.78
N ILE A 21 -0.33 8.09 -5.23
CA ILE A 21 -0.23 9.46 -4.69
C ILE A 21 -0.44 10.49 -5.81
N ALA A 22 0.24 10.31 -6.94
CA ALA A 22 0.11 11.23 -8.07
C ALA A 22 -1.34 11.30 -8.59
N SER A 23 -2.02 10.16 -8.72
CA SER A 23 -3.41 10.13 -9.18
C SER A 23 -4.35 10.81 -8.19
N LEU A 24 -4.18 10.59 -6.89
CA LEU A 24 -4.98 11.24 -5.84
C LEU A 24 -4.78 12.75 -5.80
N LEU A 25 -3.54 13.22 -5.97
CA LEU A 25 -3.23 14.65 -5.99
C LEU A 25 -3.81 15.35 -7.22
N ILE A 26 -3.68 14.73 -8.41
CA ILE A 26 -4.28 15.27 -9.63
C ILE A 26 -5.80 15.27 -9.51
N PHE A 27 -6.39 14.17 -9.03
CA PHE A 27 -7.84 14.06 -8.83
C PHE A 27 -8.36 15.12 -7.87
N GLY A 28 -7.75 15.26 -6.70
CA GLY A 28 -8.10 16.29 -5.72
C GLY A 28 -7.91 17.71 -6.24
N HIS A 29 -6.85 17.97 -7.00
CA HIS A 29 -6.62 19.27 -7.64
C HIS A 29 -7.72 19.61 -8.64
N VAL A 30 -8.05 18.70 -9.55
CA VAL A 30 -9.11 18.92 -10.55
C VAL A 30 -10.47 19.13 -9.85
N LEU A 31 -10.78 18.38 -8.79
CA LEU A 31 -12.00 18.61 -8.00
C LEU A 31 -12.05 20.02 -7.39
N LEU A 32 -10.93 20.48 -6.82
CA LEU A 32 -10.82 21.80 -6.22
C LEU A 32 -10.95 22.92 -7.25
N THR A 33 -10.25 22.83 -8.38
CA THR A 33 -10.30 23.86 -9.43
C THR A 33 -11.66 23.91 -10.12
N THR A 34 -12.30 22.75 -10.32
CA THR A 34 -13.60 22.68 -10.97
C THR A 34 -14.72 23.21 -10.06
N SER A 35 -14.69 22.84 -8.78
CA SER A 35 -15.67 23.35 -7.80
C SER A 35 -15.57 24.87 -7.60
N ALA A 36 -14.35 25.44 -7.64
CA ALA A 36 -14.15 26.88 -7.52
C ALA A 36 -14.62 27.68 -8.75
N ASN A 37 -14.55 27.09 -9.95
CA ASN A 37 -14.84 27.77 -11.22
C ASN A 37 -16.21 27.42 -11.82
N ALA A 38 -17.06 26.67 -11.12
CA ALA A 38 -18.35 26.25 -11.64
C ALA A 38 -19.30 27.46 -11.86
N PRO A 39 -19.73 27.76 -13.10
CA PRO A 39 -20.64 28.86 -13.42
C PRO A 39 -22.10 28.59 -13.00
N ILE A 40 -22.48 27.34 -12.76
CA ILE A 40 -23.79 26.96 -12.23
C ILE A 40 -23.68 26.87 -10.69
N PRO A 41 -24.60 27.47 -9.92
CA PRO A 41 -24.56 27.31 -8.47
C PRO A 41 -24.71 25.82 -8.14
N ILE A 42 -23.66 25.25 -7.55
CA ILE A 42 -23.53 23.87 -7.06
C ILE A 42 -24.77 23.43 -6.25
N HIS A 43 -25.50 24.39 -5.68
CA HIS A 43 -26.78 24.22 -4.99
C HIS A 43 -27.94 23.68 -5.85
N LEU A 44 -27.83 23.67 -7.19
CA LEU A 44 -28.85 23.09 -8.07
C LEU A 44 -28.83 21.56 -8.10
N ILE A 45 -27.71 20.94 -7.73
CA ILE A 45 -27.59 19.49 -7.55
C ILE A 45 -27.50 19.23 -6.05
N SER A 46 -28.63 18.91 -5.42
CA SER A 46 -28.74 18.79 -3.95
C SER A 46 -27.76 17.78 -3.35
N GLU A 47 -27.31 16.78 -4.11
CA GLU A 47 -26.44 15.69 -3.65
C GLU A 47 -24.95 16.01 -3.80
N LEU A 48 -24.58 16.95 -4.69
CA LEU A 48 -23.20 17.24 -5.05
C LEU A 48 -22.32 17.70 -3.87
N PRO A 49 -22.78 18.58 -2.95
CA PRO A 49 -21.97 18.96 -1.80
C PRO A 49 -21.63 17.80 -0.87
N ALA A 50 -22.58 16.87 -0.68
CA ALA A 50 -22.38 15.69 0.15
C ALA A 50 -21.38 14.73 -0.50
N SER A 51 -21.56 14.42 -1.79
CA SER A 51 -20.66 13.55 -2.54
C SER A 51 -19.24 14.12 -2.66
N LEU A 52 -19.10 15.44 -2.87
CA LEU A 52 -17.80 16.12 -2.83
C LEU A 52 -17.09 15.97 -1.48
N SER A 53 -17.84 16.11 -0.37
CA SER A 53 -17.29 15.91 0.97
C SER A 53 -16.83 14.47 1.19
N THR A 54 -17.66 13.49 0.80
CA THR A 54 -17.34 12.06 0.90
C THR A 54 -16.09 11.71 0.11
N ILE A 55 -16.01 12.11 -1.17
CA ILE A 55 -14.87 11.85 -2.03
C ILE A 55 -13.61 12.55 -1.53
N SER A 56 -13.72 13.80 -1.03
CA SER A 56 -12.59 14.52 -0.45
C SER A 56 -12.05 13.83 0.81
N ALA A 57 -12.94 13.35 1.68
CA ALA A 57 -12.56 12.57 2.87
C ALA A 57 -11.87 11.26 2.47
N LEU A 58 -12.34 10.60 1.42
CA LEU A 58 -11.75 9.36 0.92
C LEU A 58 -10.35 9.58 0.32
N ILE A 59 -10.15 10.66 -0.43
CA ILE A 59 -8.82 11.08 -0.91
C ILE A 59 -7.89 11.32 0.28
N PHE A 60 -8.34 12.10 1.27
CA PHE A 60 -7.54 12.42 2.45
C PHE A 60 -7.16 11.16 3.23
N LEU A 61 -8.11 10.26 3.50
CA LEU A 61 -7.86 9.01 4.21
C LEU A 61 -6.87 8.12 3.47
N THR A 62 -7.00 8.02 2.14
CA THR A 62 -6.10 7.24 1.30
C THR A 62 -4.69 7.82 1.31
N LEU A 63 -4.56 9.16 1.19
CA LEU A 63 -3.29 9.87 1.29
C LEU A 63 -2.64 9.73 2.66
N LEU A 64 -3.43 9.79 3.73
CA LEU A 64 -2.94 9.65 5.10
C LEU A 64 -2.34 8.27 5.32
N TRP A 65 -3.08 7.22 4.94
CA TRP A 65 -2.63 5.84 5.03
C TRP A 65 -1.33 5.61 4.24
N ILE A 66 -1.28 6.03 2.97
CA ILE A 66 -0.10 5.78 2.14
C ILE A 66 1.12 6.56 2.63
N THR A 67 0.92 7.77 3.16
CA THR A 67 1.99 8.59 3.74
C THR A 67 2.60 7.89 4.95
N PHE A 68 1.79 7.40 5.90
CA PHE A 68 2.32 6.66 7.04
C PHE A 68 3.06 5.39 6.63
N SER A 69 2.51 4.62 5.69
CA SER A 69 3.19 3.43 5.16
C SER A 69 4.53 3.78 4.48
N LEU A 70 4.61 4.92 3.78
CA LEU A 70 5.86 5.37 3.16
C LEU A 70 6.87 5.89 4.18
N ILE A 71 6.45 6.67 5.17
CA ILE A 71 7.33 7.16 6.25
C ILE A 71 7.97 5.97 6.97
N GLU A 72 7.17 4.98 7.38
CA GLU A 72 7.72 3.77 7.96
C GLU A 72 8.65 3.03 6.99
N SER A 73 8.33 3.02 5.69
CA SER A 73 9.18 2.37 4.68
C SER A 73 10.54 3.05 4.51
N CYS A 74 10.60 4.37 4.71
CA CYS A 74 11.79 5.21 4.59
C CYS A 74 12.69 5.14 5.84
N ASP A 75 12.13 5.23 7.05
CA ASP A 75 12.90 5.14 8.30
C ASP A 75 13.76 3.86 8.34
N LEU A 76 13.20 2.76 7.83
CA LEU A 76 13.84 1.45 7.80
C LEU A 76 14.96 1.29 6.76
N GLN A 77 15.03 2.13 5.72
CA GLN A 77 16.14 2.07 4.76
C GLN A 77 17.40 2.76 5.28
N SER A 78 17.25 3.66 6.26
CA SER A 78 18.34 4.48 6.76
C SER A 78 19.20 3.82 7.85
N ARG A 79 18.78 2.65 8.36
CA ARG A 79 19.40 2.02 9.54
C ARG A 79 20.29 0.81 9.17
N PRO A 80 21.42 0.62 9.88
CA PRO A 80 22.31 -0.52 9.67
C PRO A 80 21.62 -1.86 10.02
N LEU A 81 21.95 -2.92 9.28
CA LEU A 81 21.33 -4.26 9.39
C LEU A 81 21.29 -4.82 10.83
N ASP A 82 22.31 -4.54 11.63
CA ASP A 82 22.43 -5.07 13.00
C ASP A 82 21.41 -4.45 13.98
N ALA A 83 20.91 -3.24 13.68
CA ALA A 83 19.90 -2.55 14.50
C ALA A 83 18.45 -2.86 14.06
N GLN A 84 18.27 -3.67 13.01
CA GLN A 84 16.97 -3.88 12.38
C GLN A 84 16.08 -4.85 13.16
N LYS A 85 16.66 -5.88 13.82
CA LYS A 85 15.93 -6.87 14.63
C LYS A 85 15.18 -6.25 15.83
N ASP A 86 15.75 -5.24 16.47
CA ASP A 86 15.12 -4.58 17.63
C ASP A 86 14.08 -3.54 17.24
N THR A 87 14.13 -3.04 15.99
CA THR A 87 13.27 -1.95 15.50
C THR A 87 11.95 -2.45 14.91
N GLU A 88 11.87 -3.73 14.49
CA GLU A 88 10.60 -4.33 14.01
C GLU A 88 9.47 -4.26 15.05
N LYS A 89 9.80 -4.15 16.35
CA LYS A 89 8.83 -3.97 17.45
C LYS A 89 8.01 -2.67 17.41
N GLY A 90 8.41 -1.67 16.61
CA GLY A 90 7.72 -0.37 16.52
C GLY A 90 6.96 -0.14 15.21
N MET A 91 6.99 -1.10 14.28
CA MET A 91 6.36 -0.96 12.97
C MET A 91 4.90 -1.40 13.04
N VAL A 92 3.98 -0.61 12.50
CA VAL A 92 2.55 -0.97 12.48
C VAL A 92 2.02 -0.99 11.06
N PHE A 93 2.32 0.02 10.24
CA PHE A 93 1.70 0.18 8.91
C PHE A 93 2.34 -0.68 7.80
N ASN A 94 3.56 -1.17 8.02
CA ASN A 94 4.27 -2.05 7.11
C ASN A 94 4.21 -3.54 7.49
N GLU A 95 3.41 -3.87 8.50
CA GLU A 95 3.05 -5.26 8.77
C GLU A 95 2.11 -5.78 7.65
N PRO A 96 2.33 -6.98 7.11
CA PRO A 96 1.62 -7.52 5.96
C PRO A 96 0.12 -7.62 6.16
N TRP A 97 -0.32 -7.98 7.36
CA TRP A 97 -1.74 -8.07 7.68
C TRP A 97 -2.36 -6.67 7.85
N VAL A 98 -1.67 -5.73 8.52
CA VAL A 98 -2.15 -4.35 8.67
C VAL A 98 -2.25 -3.68 7.30
N GLU A 99 -1.18 -3.77 6.51
CA GLU A 99 -1.16 -3.20 5.17
C GLU A 99 -2.25 -3.82 4.29
N GLY A 100 -2.41 -5.14 4.30
CA GLY A 100 -3.44 -5.83 3.54
C GLY A 100 -4.85 -5.42 3.97
N LEU A 101 -5.14 -5.40 5.28
CA LEU A 101 -6.45 -4.98 5.78
C LEU A 101 -6.75 -3.52 5.47
N CYS A 102 -5.79 -2.61 5.67
CA CYS A 102 -5.97 -1.20 5.33
C CYS A 102 -6.17 -1.01 3.82
N GLN A 103 -5.40 -1.70 2.97
CA GLN A 103 -5.56 -1.64 1.52
C GLN A 103 -6.91 -2.16 1.04
N LEU A 104 -7.38 -3.27 1.62
CA LEU A 104 -8.70 -3.82 1.31
C LEU A 104 -9.82 -2.92 1.81
N ALA A 105 -9.69 -2.32 3.00
CA ALA A 105 -10.67 -1.37 3.53
C ALA A 105 -10.77 -0.13 2.65
N VAL A 106 -9.62 0.46 2.27
CA VAL A 106 -9.57 1.60 1.35
C VAL A 106 -10.20 1.22 0.00
N LEU A 107 -9.85 0.06 -0.58
CA LEU A 107 -10.47 -0.40 -1.82
C LEU A 107 -11.99 -0.54 -1.68
N GLY A 108 -12.44 -1.14 -0.58
CA GLY A 108 -13.85 -1.30 -0.25
C GLY A 108 -14.57 0.04 -0.24
N PHE A 109 -14.02 1.05 0.43
CA PHE A 109 -14.60 2.40 0.45
C PHE A 109 -14.65 3.04 -0.95
N TRP A 110 -13.61 2.90 -1.76
CA TRP A 110 -13.63 3.40 -3.16
C TRP A 110 -14.68 2.71 -4.03
N LEU A 111 -15.01 1.45 -3.75
CA LEU A 111 -16.06 0.73 -4.46
C LEU A 111 -17.46 1.04 -3.93
N ASP A 112 -17.61 1.21 -2.60
CA ASP A 112 -18.88 1.52 -1.94
C ASP A 112 -19.36 2.94 -2.31
N TYR A 113 -18.46 3.93 -2.28
CA TYR A 113 -18.73 5.31 -2.67
C TYR A 113 -18.64 5.56 -4.19
N TRP A 114 -18.79 4.51 -5.01
CA TRP A 114 -18.81 4.65 -6.47
C TRP A 114 -19.97 5.53 -6.94
N GLN A 115 -21.13 5.48 -6.28
CA GLN A 115 -22.28 6.33 -6.61
C GLN A 115 -21.99 7.81 -6.39
N ASP A 116 -21.35 8.17 -5.28
CA ASP A 116 -20.90 9.55 -5.02
C ASP A 116 -19.90 10.03 -6.08
N ALA A 117 -18.99 9.14 -6.51
CA ALA A 117 -18.07 9.44 -7.59
C ALA A 117 -18.79 9.70 -8.92
N GLN A 118 -19.84 8.94 -9.23
CA GLN A 118 -20.66 9.15 -10.42
C GLN A 118 -21.37 10.50 -10.40
N VAL A 119 -21.99 10.88 -9.28
CA VAL A 119 -22.64 12.20 -9.12
C VAL A 119 -21.64 13.33 -9.40
N VAL A 120 -20.43 13.22 -8.84
CA VAL A 120 -19.35 14.21 -9.06
C VAL A 120 -18.89 14.23 -10.51
N LEU A 121 -18.68 13.05 -11.12
CA LEU A 121 -18.28 12.90 -12.52
C LEU A 121 -19.31 13.48 -13.48
N GLU A 122 -20.59 13.18 -13.28
CA GLU A 122 -21.70 13.67 -14.10
C GLU A 122 -21.86 15.18 -13.97
N ALA A 123 -21.84 15.71 -12.74
CA ALA A 123 -21.98 17.15 -12.48
C ALA A 123 -20.87 17.97 -13.17
N PHE A 124 -19.63 17.46 -13.15
CA PHE A 124 -18.50 18.13 -13.77
C PHE A 124 -18.30 17.77 -15.25
N SER A 125 -18.95 16.72 -15.75
CA SER A 125 -18.87 16.31 -17.17
C SER A 125 -19.31 17.40 -18.14
N GLN A 126 -20.33 18.16 -17.76
CA GLN A 126 -20.90 19.21 -18.60
C GLN A 126 -20.04 20.47 -18.63
N HIS A 127 -19.06 20.61 -17.73
CA HIS A 127 -18.31 21.85 -17.52
C HIS A 127 -16.90 21.85 -18.09
N LEU A 128 -16.25 20.69 -18.23
CA LEU A 128 -14.81 20.60 -18.53
C LEU A 128 -14.56 20.07 -19.94
N SER A 129 -14.77 20.84 -21.01
CA SER A 129 -14.57 20.33 -22.38
C SER A 129 -13.15 19.80 -22.70
N GLY A 130 -12.13 20.17 -21.92
CA GLY A 130 -10.74 19.68 -22.06
C GLY A 130 -10.21 18.84 -20.89
N GLU A 131 -10.59 19.18 -19.65
CA GLU A 131 -10.14 18.46 -18.44
C GLU A 131 -11.07 17.29 -18.05
N PHE A 132 -12.18 17.09 -18.78
CA PHE A 132 -13.15 16.03 -18.51
C PHE A 132 -12.53 14.62 -18.51
N VAL A 133 -11.46 14.40 -19.27
CA VAL A 133 -10.82 13.07 -19.31
C VAL A 133 -10.04 12.80 -18.02
N LEU A 134 -9.50 13.83 -17.36
CA LEU A 134 -8.61 13.66 -16.20
C LEU A 134 -9.35 13.14 -14.98
N LEU A 135 -10.58 13.60 -14.72
CA LEU A 135 -11.37 13.21 -13.54
C LEU A 135 -11.69 11.69 -13.51
N PRO A 136 -12.33 11.10 -14.54
CA PRO A 136 -12.55 9.66 -14.60
C PRO A 136 -11.24 8.89 -14.72
N LEU A 137 -10.27 9.38 -15.50
CA LEU A 137 -8.99 8.69 -15.67
C LEU A 137 -8.25 8.53 -14.33
N THR A 138 -8.11 9.61 -13.57
CA THR A 138 -7.41 9.58 -12.27
C THR A 138 -8.18 8.80 -11.22
N TYR A 139 -9.51 8.80 -11.28
CA TYR A 139 -10.35 7.92 -10.46
C TYR A 139 -10.07 6.43 -10.75
N TYR A 140 -10.10 6.02 -12.03
CA TYR A 140 -9.81 4.63 -12.41
C TYR A 140 -8.36 4.23 -12.15
N ILE A 141 -7.39 5.13 -12.34
CA ILE A 141 -5.99 4.88 -11.98
C ILE A 141 -5.86 4.67 -10.47
N THR A 142 -6.58 5.42 -9.65
CA THR A 142 -6.60 5.27 -8.19
C THR A 142 -7.09 3.88 -7.79
N ILE A 143 -8.26 3.46 -8.27
CA ILE A 143 -8.80 2.11 -7.99
C ILE A 143 -7.86 1.03 -8.50
N SER A 144 -7.38 1.16 -9.74
CA SER A 144 -6.48 0.18 -10.35
C SER A 144 -5.17 0.07 -9.58
N SER A 145 -4.61 1.18 -9.10
CA SER A 145 -3.38 1.18 -8.29
C SER A 145 -3.59 0.48 -6.95
N ILE A 146 -4.72 0.73 -6.28
CA ILE A 146 -5.07 0.03 -5.04
C ILE A 146 -5.27 -1.47 -5.29
N ALA A 147 -5.96 -1.85 -6.36
CA ALA A 147 -6.15 -3.25 -6.73
C ALA A 147 -4.81 -3.95 -7.06
N ILE A 148 -3.92 -3.28 -7.80
CA ILE A 148 -2.58 -3.80 -8.11
C ILE A 148 -1.77 -3.97 -6.83
N LEU A 149 -1.84 -3.05 -5.86
CA LEU A 149 -1.16 -3.19 -4.57
C LEU A 149 -1.64 -4.45 -3.81
N ASN A 150 -2.95 -4.66 -3.72
CA ASN A 150 -3.53 -5.84 -3.10
C ASN A 150 -3.12 -7.14 -3.82
N MET A 151 -3.21 -7.17 -5.14
CA MET A 151 -2.82 -8.32 -5.95
C MET A 151 -1.32 -8.62 -5.81
N HIS A 152 -0.48 -7.59 -5.78
CA HIS A 152 0.95 -7.73 -5.59
C HIS A 152 1.28 -8.27 -4.19
N LEU A 153 0.58 -7.81 -3.14
CA LEU A 153 0.71 -8.35 -1.79
C LEU A 153 0.32 -9.83 -1.75
N ALA A 154 -0.86 -10.18 -2.26
CA ALA A 154 -1.35 -11.56 -2.30
C ALA A 154 -0.40 -12.47 -3.09
N PHE A 155 0.08 -12.02 -4.25
CA PHE A 155 1.03 -12.75 -5.07
C PHE A 155 2.38 -12.95 -4.36
N SER A 156 2.86 -11.92 -3.64
CA SER A 156 4.07 -12.02 -2.83
C SER A 156 3.91 -13.07 -1.72
N ILE A 157 2.76 -13.11 -1.04
CA ILE A 157 2.48 -14.09 0.03
C ILE A 157 2.39 -15.49 -0.56
N MET A 158 1.65 -15.66 -1.65
CA MET A 158 1.47 -16.94 -2.33
C MET A 158 2.81 -17.49 -2.85
N PHE A 159 3.63 -16.64 -3.47
CA PHE A 159 4.95 -17.04 -3.97
C PHE A 159 5.89 -17.44 -2.85
N TYR A 160 5.86 -16.72 -1.72
CA TYR A 160 6.62 -17.09 -0.52
C TYR A 160 6.17 -18.43 0.06
N ALA A 161 4.86 -18.63 0.23
CA ALA A 161 4.28 -19.87 0.74
C ALA A 161 4.58 -21.08 -0.17
N PHE A 162 4.55 -20.88 -1.49
CA PHE A 162 4.88 -21.94 -2.45
C PHE A 162 6.35 -22.34 -2.37
N ARG A 163 7.26 -21.37 -2.20
CA ARG A 163 8.71 -21.62 -2.17
C ARG A 163 9.20 -22.22 -0.86
N ASN A 164 8.67 -21.77 0.28
CA ASN A 164 9.15 -22.15 1.61
C ASN A 164 8.20 -23.12 2.35
N GLY A 165 7.07 -23.47 1.73
CA GLY A 165 6.02 -24.31 2.31
C GLY A 165 4.99 -23.49 3.11
N LEU A 166 3.75 -23.99 3.20
CA LEU A 166 2.64 -23.33 3.91
C LEU A 166 2.93 -23.11 5.40
N SER A 167 3.72 -23.98 6.03
CA SER A 167 4.13 -23.86 7.44
C SER A 167 5.03 -22.65 7.71
N SER A 168 5.66 -22.06 6.69
CA SER A 168 6.47 -20.85 6.81
C SER A 168 5.64 -19.59 6.99
N VAL A 169 4.35 -19.61 6.68
CA VAL A 169 3.40 -18.50 6.89
C VAL A 169 2.88 -18.54 8.34
N ASN A 170 3.82 -18.46 9.29
CA ASN A 170 3.52 -18.49 10.72
C ASN A 170 3.30 -17.07 11.28
N GLN A 171 3.10 -16.94 12.60
CA GLN A 171 2.87 -15.63 13.22
C GLN A 171 4.04 -14.65 13.01
N GLN A 172 5.29 -15.13 12.94
CA GLN A 172 6.46 -14.29 12.70
C GLN A 172 6.45 -13.70 11.28
N PHE A 173 5.90 -14.42 10.30
CA PHE A 173 5.70 -13.89 8.95
C PHE A 173 4.78 -12.66 8.94
N TRP A 174 3.67 -12.73 9.69
CA TRP A 174 2.68 -11.66 9.74
C TRP A 174 3.14 -10.45 10.56
N CYS A 175 3.95 -10.66 11.59
CA CYS A 175 4.58 -9.56 12.34
C CYS A 175 5.85 -9.02 11.63
N GLY A 176 6.36 -9.72 10.62
CA GLY A 176 7.54 -9.32 9.86
C GLY A 176 7.23 -8.30 8.77
N ARG A 177 8.23 -7.63 8.22
CA ARG A 177 8.05 -6.56 7.21
C ARG A 177 7.53 -7.04 5.85
N THR A 178 6.52 -6.37 5.29
CA THR A 178 6.03 -6.69 3.92
C THR A 178 7.12 -6.54 2.86
N GLY A 179 7.36 -7.61 2.08
CA GLY A 179 8.25 -7.61 0.91
C GLY A 179 9.72 -7.93 1.22
N TRP A 180 10.06 -8.19 2.49
CA TRP A 180 11.41 -8.58 2.92
C TRP A 180 11.58 -10.09 3.13
N TRP A 181 10.54 -10.88 2.85
CA TRP A 181 10.53 -12.34 3.08
C TRP A 181 11.40 -13.12 2.10
N ALA A 182 11.87 -12.50 1.01
CA ALA A 182 12.71 -13.16 0.00
C ALA A 182 14.20 -13.27 0.38
N GLY A 183 14.64 -12.65 1.48
CA GLY A 183 16.06 -12.57 1.89
C GLY A 183 16.42 -13.32 3.18
N ASN A 184 15.47 -13.54 4.10
CA ASN A 184 15.72 -14.23 5.36
C ASN A 184 15.40 -15.73 5.24
N VAL A 185 16.05 -16.42 4.31
CA VAL A 185 16.30 -17.86 4.51
C VAL A 185 17.48 -17.93 5.47
N GLN A 186 17.23 -17.67 6.75
CA GLN A 186 18.07 -18.27 7.77
C GLN A 186 17.83 -19.76 7.63
N LEU A 187 18.76 -20.44 6.96
CA LEU A 187 19.00 -21.85 7.21
C LEU A 187 19.03 -21.95 8.73
N ASN A 188 18.05 -22.64 9.30
CA ASN A 188 18.07 -22.98 10.70
C ASN A 188 19.50 -23.42 11.04
N GLU A 189 20.08 -22.75 12.02
CA GLU A 189 21.27 -23.11 12.79
C GLU A 189 21.08 -24.46 13.51
N SER A 190 20.36 -25.42 12.92
CA SER A 190 20.18 -26.76 13.46
C SER A 190 21.37 -27.68 13.11
N ALA A 191 22.56 -27.12 12.89
CA ALA A 191 23.77 -27.90 12.62
C ALA A 191 24.94 -27.61 13.59
N GLU A 192 24.88 -26.55 14.40
CA GLU A 192 25.97 -26.28 15.38
C GLU A 192 25.67 -26.84 16.78
N ASP A 193 24.40 -27.06 17.16
CA ASP A 193 24.06 -27.63 18.47
C ASP A 193 24.14 -29.17 18.59
N VAL A 194 24.51 -29.89 17.52
CA VAL A 194 24.67 -31.37 17.56
C VAL A 194 26.14 -31.80 17.51
N MET A 195 27.08 -30.90 17.28
CA MET A 195 28.52 -31.23 17.31
C MET A 195 29.21 -30.92 18.66
N GLU A 196 28.63 -30.11 19.55
CA GLU A 196 29.21 -29.88 20.89
C GLU A 196 28.77 -30.90 21.96
N ALA A 197 27.84 -31.82 21.66
CA ALA A 197 27.51 -32.93 22.57
C ALA A 197 28.35 -34.20 22.34
N GLY A 198 29.34 -34.13 21.45
CA GLY A 198 30.14 -35.26 20.96
C GLY A 198 31.62 -35.20 21.32
N GLY A 199 31.99 -34.69 22.49
CA GLY A 199 33.39 -34.71 22.91
C GLY A 199 33.60 -34.27 24.33
N ILE A 200 33.64 -35.24 25.25
CA ILE A 200 34.73 -35.48 26.20
C ILE A 200 34.52 -36.93 26.71
N GLU A 201 35.25 -37.86 26.12
CA GLU A 201 35.66 -39.10 26.79
C GLU A 201 37.20 -39.11 26.80
N LYS A 202 37.75 -39.45 27.99
CA LYS A 202 39.15 -39.81 28.32
C LYS A 202 40.10 -38.67 28.68
N VAL A 203 40.42 -38.55 29.97
CA VAL A 203 41.45 -39.39 30.67
C VAL A 203 40.93 -39.78 32.05
#